data_AF-A0A484YGU5-F1
#
_entry.id   AF-A0A484YGU5-F1
#
_cell.length_a   1.000
_cell.length_b   1.000
_cell.length_c   1.000
_cell.angle_alpha   90.00
_cell.angle_beta   90.00
_cell.angle_gamma   90.00
#
_symmetry.space_group_name_H-M   'P 1'
#
loop_
_entity.id
_entity.type
_entity.pdbx_description
1 polymer ?
#
loop_
_entity_poly.entity_id
_entity_poly.type
_entity_poly.pdbx_seq_one_letter_code
_entity_poly.pdbx_strand_id
1 'polypeptide(L)' 'MIGLSKINRIVQFFSQRPQVQERLTQQILTALQTLLGTNNVAVSIDAVHYCG' A
#
# COMPACT_ATOMS: atom_id res chain seq x y z
N MET A 1 3.99 -16.03 -7.29
CA MET A 1 4.86 -14.85 -7.05
C MET A 1 4.12 -13.61 -7.57
N ILE A 2 3.70 -12.68 -6.72
CA ILE A 2 3.10 -11.41 -7.16
C ILE A 2 4.23 -10.53 -7.69
N GLY A 3 4.09 -10.01 -8.92
CA GLY A 3 5.09 -9.11 -9.50
C GLY A 3 5.15 -7.78 -8.76
N LEU A 4 6.36 -7.31 -8.45
CA LEU A 4 6.62 -5.99 -7.85
C LEU A 4 5.87 -4.84 -8.56
N SER A 5 5.68 -4.98 -9.87
CA SER A 5 4.95 -4.03 -10.73
C SER A 5 3.47 -3.89 -10.39
N LYS A 6 2.81 -4.90 -9.81
CA LYS A 6 1.42 -4.77 -9.31
C LYS A 6 1.36 -3.96 -8.01
N ILE A 7 2.34 -4.15 -7.12
CA ILE A 7 2.42 -3.41 -5.85
C ILE A 7 2.64 -1.92 -6.12
N ASN A 8 3.59 -1.58 -7.00
CA ASN A 8 3.85 -0.20 -7.38
C ASN A 8 2.62 0.53 -7.97
N ARG A 9 1.82 -0.16 -8.80
CA ARG A 9 0.57 0.42 -9.34
C ARG A 9 -0.48 0.67 -8.27
N ILE A 10 -0.61 -0.22 -7.30
CA ILE A 10 -1.57 -0.06 -6.19
C ILE A 10 -1.17 1.14 -5.31
N VAL A 11 0.12 1.26 -4.97
CA VAL A 11 0.66 2.39 -4.21
C VAL A 11 0.40 3.71 -4.96
N GLN A 12 0.74 3.77 -6.26
CA GLN A 12 0.51 4.98 -7.07
C GLN A 12 -0.98 5.33 -7.23
N PHE A 13 -1.85 4.32 -7.31
CA PHE A 13 -3.31 4.55 -7.38
C PHE A 13 -3.83 5.23 -6.10
N PHE A 14 -3.41 4.76 -4.93
CA PHE A 14 -3.84 5.34 -3.66
C PHE A 14 -3.15 6.68 -3.33
N SER A 15 -1.96 6.94 -3.87
CA SER A 15 -1.18 8.17 -3.63
C SER A 15 -1.67 9.40 -4.43
N GLN A 16 -2.57 9.23 -5.40
CA GLN A 16 -3.08 10.34 -6.25
C GLN A 16 -4.11 11.26 -5.57
N ARG A 17 -4.30 11.15 -4.25
CA ARG A 17 -5.28 11.95 -3.48
C ARG A 17 -4.69 12.31 -2.12
N PRO A 18 -5.19 13.37 -1.44
CA PRO A 18 -4.83 13.64 -0.06
C PRO A 18 -5.12 12.39 0.78
N GLN A 19 -4.07 11.83 1.40
CA GLN A 19 -4.15 10.61 2.19
C GLN A 19 -3.45 10.82 3.53
N VAL A 20 -3.93 10.10 4.52
CA VAL A 20 -3.21 9.87 5.78
C VAL A 20 -2.39 8.60 5.58
N GLN A 21 -1.07 8.65 5.85
CA GLN A 21 -0.14 7.53 5.66
C GLN A 21 -0.66 6.23 6.29
N GLU A 22 -1.25 6.33 7.49
CA GLU A 22 -1.83 5.21 8.22
C GLU A 22 -2.94 4.51 7.43
N ARG A 23 -3.82 5.28 6.78
CA ARG A 23 -4.92 4.74 5.97
C ARG A 23 -4.40 4.06 4.71
N LEU A 24 -3.38 4.64 4.08
CA LEU A 24 -2.73 4.05 2.90
C LEU A 24 -2.13 2.68 3.22
N THR A 25 -1.41 2.57 4.33
CA THR A 25 -0.81 1.31 4.79
C THR A 25 -1.86 0.23 5.01
N GLN A 26 -2.97 0.56 5.67
CA GLN A 26 -4.07 -0.38 5.91
C GLN A 26 -4.77 -0.86 4.64
N GLN A 27 -4.96 0.04 3.66
CA GLN A 27 -5.56 -0.31 2.37
C GLN A 27 -4.68 -1.27 1.57
N ILE A 28 -3.36 -1.06 1.58
CA ILE A 28 -2.40 -1.93 0.89
C ILE A 28 -2.30 -3.29 1.59
N LEU A 29 -2.26 -3.31 2.93
CA LEU A 29 -2.23 -4.55 3.71
C LEU A 29 -3.46 -5.42 3.39
N THR A 30 -4.65 -4.86 3.50
CA THR A 30 -5.92 -5.57 3.24
C THR A 30 -5.98 -6.09 1.80
N ALA A 31 -5.56 -5.27 0.82
CA ALA A 31 -5.52 -5.67 -0.58
C ALA A 31 -4.57 -6.86 -0.82
N LEU A 32 -3.39 -6.85 -0.20
CA LEU A 32 -2.42 -7.92 -0.33
C LEU A 32 -2.89 -9.20 0.38
N GLN A 33 -3.48 -9.10 1.57
CA GLN A 33 -4.07 -10.24 2.26
C GLN A 33 -5.18 -10.90 1.41
N THR A 34 -6.03 -10.09 0.79
CA THR A 34 -7.11 -10.56 -0.10
C THR A 34 -6.54 -11.23 -1.36
N LEU A 35 -5.53 -10.63 -1.99
CA LEU A 35 -4.92 -11.16 -3.21
C LEU A 35 -4.11 -12.45 -2.98
N LEU A 36 -3.51 -12.59 -1.80
CA LEU A 36 -2.68 -13.75 -1.44
C LEU A 36 -3.46 -14.84 -0.71
N GLY A 37 -4.69 -14.57 -0.26
CA GLY A 37 -5.50 -15.50 0.52
C GLY A 37 -4.88 -15.84 1.88
N THR A 38 -4.08 -14.94 2.45
CA THR A 38 -3.37 -15.16 3.72
C THR A 38 -3.29 -13.88 4.54
N ASN A 39 -3.35 -14.02 5.86
CA ASN A 39 -3.12 -12.93 6.80
C ASN A 39 -1.62 -12.68 7.06
N ASN A 40 -0.75 -13.59 6.61
CA ASN A 40 0.70 -13.53 6.79
C ASN A 40 1.35 -12.56 5.79
N VAL A 41 1.00 -11.28 5.90
CA VAL A 41 1.51 -10.19 5.08
C VAL A 41 1.94 -9.05 5.99
N ALA A 42 3.12 -8.50 5.75
CA ALA A 42 3.59 -7.28 6.40
C ALA A 42 3.83 -6.20 5.34
N VAL A 43 3.39 -4.98 5.62
CA VAL A 43 3.54 -3.81 4.75
C VAL A 43 4.19 -2.69 5.55
N SER A 44 5.33 -2.20 5.07
CA SER A 44 5.98 -0.99 5.58
C SER A 44 5.98 0.06 4.46
N ILE A 45 5.56 1.28 4.79
CA ILE A 45 5.56 2.41 3.85
C ILE A 45 6.37 3.54 4.48
N ASP A 46 7.50 3.84 3.85
CA ASP A 46 8.27 5.05 4.11
C ASP A 46 7.89 6.11 3.08
N ALA A 47 7.32 7.23 3.55
CA ALA A 47 6.93 8.35 2.71
C ALA A 47 7.38 9.67 3.36
N VAL A 48 7.96 10.56 2.55
CA VAL A 48 8.29 11.92 2.96
C VAL A 48 7.07 12.80 2.68
N HIS A 49 6.48 13.37 3.73
CA HIS A 49 5.41 14.35 3.58
C HIS A 49 6.04 15.70 3.29
N TYR A 50 5.91 16.18 2.05
CA TYR A 50 6.37 17.51 1.64
C TYR A 50 5.45 18.65 2.15
N CYS A 51 4.41 18.31 2.93
CA CYS A 51 3.57 19.26 3.64
C CYS A 51 4.30 19.74 4.90
N GLY A 52 5.36 20.52 4.71
CA GLY A 52 6.01 21.33 5.74
C GLY A 52 5.87 22.79 5.36
#